data_AF-A0A3C0MAD6-F1
#
_entry.id   AF-A0A3C0MAD6-F1
#
_cell.length_a   1.000
_cell.length_b   1.000
_cell.length_c   1.000
_cell.angle_alpha   90.00
_cell.angle_beta   90.00
_cell.angle_gamma   90.00
#
_symmetry.space_group_name_H-M   'P 1'
#
loop_
_entity.id
_entity.type
_entity.pdbx_description
1 polymer ?
#
loop_
_entity_poly.entity_id
_entity_poly.type
_entity_poly.pdbx_seq_one_letter_code
_entity_poly.pdbx_strand_id
1 'polypeptide(L)'
;DVVVAKEFKPFADARTIPATMVPDDAMILDVGTSAIASIAARLETAKTVVWNGPLGAFETPPFDTGTSIVARHVGMLTKVGTMISVAGGGDTQAALAQAGAEQDFTYISTAGGAFLEWLEGKELPGVAALRRTT
;
A
#
# COMPACT_ATOMS: atom_id res chain seq x y z
N ASP A 1 -4.12 12.17 9.97
CA ASP A 1 -5.56 12.03 10.25
C ASP A 1 -6.02 10.69 9.69
N VAL A 2 -7.22 10.26 10.08
CA VAL A 2 -7.76 8.93 9.76
C VAL A 2 -9.23 9.04 9.39
N VAL A 3 -9.66 8.18 8.48
CA VAL A 3 -11.07 8.00 8.14
C VAL A 3 -11.62 6.88 9.03
N VAL A 4 -12.67 7.20 9.79
CA VAL A 4 -13.29 6.26 10.73
C VAL A 4 -14.75 6.02 10.43
N ALA A 5 -15.23 4.82 10.75
CA ALA A 5 -16.66 4.48 10.78
C ALA A 5 -16.95 3.53 11.95
N LYS A 6 -18.19 3.53 12.43
CA LYS A 6 -18.64 2.60 13.49
C LYS A 6 -18.96 1.20 12.97
N GLU A 7 -19.26 1.09 11.68
CA GLU A 7 -19.62 -0.17 11.03
C GLU A 7 -18.69 -0.42 9.85
N PHE A 8 -18.24 -1.66 9.70
CA PHE A 8 -17.43 -2.07 8.55
C PHE A 8 -18.36 -2.59 7.45
N LYS A 9 -18.89 -1.65 6.64
CA LYS A 9 -19.75 -1.95 5.49
C LYS A 9 -19.56 -0.90 4.39
N PRO A 10 -19.92 -1.22 3.14
CA PRO A 10 -19.91 -0.23 2.07
C PRO A 10 -20.79 0.97 2.40
N PHE A 11 -20.26 2.18 2.14
CA PHE A 11 -20.93 3.46 2.33
C PHE A 11 -21.44 3.69 3.77
N ALA A 12 -20.73 3.16 4.77
CA ALA A 12 -20.96 3.53 6.16
C ALA A 12 -20.77 5.04 6.37
N ASP A 13 -21.44 5.60 7.38
CA ASP A 13 -21.25 7.00 7.78
C ASP A 13 -19.82 7.19 8.31
N ALA A 14 -18.97 7.73 7.43
CA ALA A 14 -17.54 7.85 7.63
C ALA A 14 -17.15 9.32 7.83
N ARG A 15 -16.18 9.55 8.71
CA ARG A 15 -15.65 10.89 8.98
C ARG A 15 -14.15 10.87 9.12
N THR A 16 -13.51 11.95 8.67
CA THR A 16 -12.07 12.16 8.86
C THR A 16 -11.83 12.92 10.15
N ILE A 17 -11.01 12.35 11.04
CA ILE A 17 -10.68 12.93 12.34
C ILE A 17 -9.18 12.81 12.65
N PRO A 18 -8.64 13.60 13.58
CA PRO A 18 -7.31 13.36 14.12
C PRO A 18 -7.21 11.97 14.74
N ALA A 19 -6.08 11.29 14.55
CA ALA A 19 -5.85 9.95 15.08
C ALA A 19 -5.89 9.88 16.62
N THR A 20 -5.72 11.02 17.29
CA THR A 20 -5.81 11.17 18.75
C THR A 20 -7.24 11.33 19.27
N MET A 21 -8.25 11.39 18.39
CA MET A 21 -9.65 11.61 18.77
C MET A 21 -10.58 10.49 18.28
N VAL A 22 -10.02 9.30 18.00
CA VAL A 22 -10.80 8.14 17.60
C VAL A 22 -11.64 7.65 18.78
N PRO A 23 -12.98 7.62 18.67
CA PRO A 23 -13.84 7.05 19.72
C PRO A 23 -13.61 5.54 19.88
N ASP A 24 -13.83 5.02 21.09
CA ASP A 24 -13.69 3.57 21.39
C ASP A 24 -14.61 2.67 20.55
N ASP A 25 -15.73 3.21 20.05
CA ASP A 25 -16.72 2.49 19.26
C ASP A 25 -16.55 2.65 17.74
N ALA A 26 -15.41 3.19 17.29
CA ALA A 26 -15.11 3.42 15.89
C ALA A 26 -13.86 2.64 15.42
N MET A 27 -13.86 2.26 14.15
CA MET A 27 -12.71 1.63 13.47
C MET A 27 -12.04 2.65 12.55
N ILE A 28 -10.71 2.61 12.49
CA ILE A 28 -9.94 3.29 11.44
C ILE A 28 -9.95 2.40 10.20
N LEU A 29 -10.48 2.92 9.09
CA LEU A 29 -10.68 2.13 7.86
C LEU A 29 -9.89 2.68 6.67
N ASP A 30 -9.44 3.94 6.71
CA ASP A 30 -8.52 4.50 5.72
C ASP A 30 -7.70 5.66 6.33
N VAL A 31 -6.67 6.09 5.60
CA VAL A 31 -5.89 7.28 5.93
C VAL A 31 -6.63 8.55 5.49
N GLY A 32 -6.52 9.62 6.27
CA GLY A 32 -7.10 10.92 5.92
C GLY A 32 -6.24 11.71 4.93
N THR A 33 -6.76 12.83 4.43
CA THR A 33 -6.10 13.67 3.42
C THR A 33 -4.77 14.26 3.91
N SER A 34 -4.66 14.59 5.20
CA SER A 34 -3.41 15.11 5.76
C SER A 34 -2.32 14.01 5.80
N ALA A 35 -2.71 12.77 6.12
CA ALA A 35 -1.80 11.63 6.08
C ALA A 35 -1.35 11.33 4.65
N ILE A 36 -2.27 11.35 3.67
CA ILE A 36 -1.94 11.20 2.24
C ILE A 36 -0.93 12.26 1.79
N ALA A 37 -1.14 13.53 2.13
CA ALA A 37 -0.21 14.61 1.78
C ALA A 37 1.17 14.40 2.41
N SER A 38 1.23 13.95 3.66
CA SER A 38 2.50 13.64 4.33
C SER A 38 3.23 12.45 3.69
N ILE A 39 2.49 11.42 3.22
CA ILE A 39 3.07 10.27 2.52
C ILE A 39 3.62 10.72 1.16
N ALA A 40 2.83 11.47 0.39
CA ALA A 40 3.24 12.00 -0.91
C ALA A 40 4.53 12.83 -0.80
N ALA A 41 4.61 13.76 0.17
CA ALA A 41 5.81 14.57 0.39
C ALA A 41 7.07 13.72 0.66
N ARG A 42 6.93 12.57 1.33
CA ARG A 42 8.05 11.64 1.55
C ARG A 42 8.42 10.90 0.27
N LEU A 43 7.42 10.46 -0.50
CA LEU A 43 7.61 9.76 -1.77
C LEU A 43 8.36 10.61 -2.80
N GLU A 44 8.09 11.92 -2.86
CA GLU A 44 8.79 12.86 -3.75
C GLU A 44 10.32 12.90 -3.53
N THR A 45 10.78 12.56 -2.33
CA THR A 45 12.20 12.52 -1.98
C THR A 45 12.82 11.12 -2.06
N ALA A 46 11.99 10.08 -2.16
CA ALA A 46 12.45 8.69 -2.17
C ALA A 46 12.94 8.29 -3.57
N LYS A 47 14.04 7.53 -3.62
CA LYS A 47 14.56 6.93 -4.86
C LYS A 47 14.03 5.53 -5.12
N THR A 48 13.65 4.83 -4.05
CA THR A 48 13.08 3.49 -4.12
C THR A 48 11.95 3.40 -3.13
N VAL A 49 10.83 2.82 -3.55
CA VAL A 49 9.73 2.42 -2.66
C VAL A 49 9.53 0.92 -2.74
N VAL A 50 9.36 0.30 -1.58
CA VAL A 50 8.90 -1.08 -1.45
C VAL A 50 7.53 -1.02 -0.77
N TRP A 51 6.49 -1.51 -1.44
CA TRP A 51 5.12 -1.44 -0.95
C TRP A 51 4.50 -2.82 -0.74
N ASN A 52 4.07 -3.07 0.49
CA ASN A 52 3.28 -4.23 0.88
C ASN A 52 2.13 -3.79 1.79
N GLY A 53 0.89 -4.04 1.36
CA GLY A 53 -0.34 -3.78 2.10
C GLY A 53 -1.02 -2.46 1.72
N PRO A 54 -2.34 -2.45 1.47
CA PRO A 54 -3.09 -1.22 1.22
C PRO A 54 -3.11 -0.31 2.46
N LEU A 55 -3.41 0.98 2.27
CA LEU A 55 -3.47 1.97 3.37
C LEU A 55 -4.81 1.97 4.11
N GLY A 56 -5.83 1.34 3.53
CA GLY A 56 -7.18 1.25 4.05
C GLY A 56 -7.86 -0.03 3.58
N ALA A 57 -9.09 -0.24 4.02
CA ALA A 57 -9.95 -1.36 3.64
C ALA A 57 -10.49 -1.17 2.22
N PHE A 58 -9.58 -1.23 1.23
CA PHE A 58 -9.80 -0.80 -0.15
C PHE A 58 -10.93 -1.56 -0.89
N GLU A 59 -11.29 -2.75 -0.42
CA GLU A 59 -12.39 -3.54 -0.97
C GLU A 59 -13.76 -2.96 -0.59
N THR A 60 -13.82 -2.08 0.41
CA THR A 60 -15.06 -1.53 0.96
C THR A 60 -15.12 -0.02 0.73
N PRO A 61 -15.89 0.46 -0.27
CA PRO A 61 -16.04 1.89 -0.50
C PRO A 61 -16.65 2.61 0.72
N PRO A 62 -16.22 3.84 1.06
CA PRO A 62 -15.24 4.68 0.36
C PRO A 62 -13.79 4.56 0.90
N PHE A 63 -13.44 3.44 1.57
CA PHE A 63 -12.19 3.26 2.31
C PHE A 63 -10.98 2.87 1.44
N ASP A 64 -11.08 3.13 0.13
CA ASP A 64 -10.05 2.88 -0.88
C ASP A 64 -9.31 4.15 -1.31
N THR A 65 -9.78 5.32 -0.87
CA THR A 65 -9.32 6.63 -1.35
C THR A 65 -7.83 6.84 -1.09
N GLY A 66 -7.36 6.56 0.13
CA GLY A 66 -5.97 6.72 0.53
C GLY A 66 -5.05 5.83 -0.30
N THR A 67 -5.39 4.54 -0.38
CA THR A 67 -4.66 3.54 -1.18
C THR A 67 -4.58 3.96 -2.65
N SER A 68 -5.72 4.33 -3.25
CA SER A 68 -5.80 4.70 -4.67
C SER A 68 -4.98 5.94 -5.01
N ILE A 69 -5.04 7.00 -4.17
CA ILE A 69 -4.28 8.23 -4.40
C ILE A 69 -2.78 7.97 -4.29
N VAL A 70 -2.35 7.29 -3.24
CA VAL A 70 -0.92 6.98 -3.04
C VAL A 70 -0.40 6.06 -4.15
N ALA A 71 -1.18 5.07 -4.58
CA ALA A 71 -0.81 4.20 -5.69
C ALA A 71 -0.55 4.95 -6.99
N ARG A 72 -1.47 5.82 -7.38
CA ARG A 72 -1.33 6.63 -8.59
C ARG A 72 -0.14 7.57 -8.49
N HIS A 73 0.14 8.10 -7.31
CA HIS A 73 1.29 8.97 -7.09
C HIS A 73 2.62 8.22 -7.24
N VAL A 74 2.75 7.04 -6.63
CA VAL A 74 3.92 6.18 -6.82
C VAL A 74 4.12 5.81 -8.29
N GLY A 75 3.05 5.36 -8.97
CA GLY A 75 3.11 5.03 -10.39
C GLY A 75 3.56 6.22 -11.24
N MET A 76 3.06 7.42 -10.96
CA MET A 76 3.50 8.65 -11.64
C MET A 76 5.00 8.93 -11.43
N LEU A 77 5.50 8.86 -10.19
CA LEU A 77 6.93 9.05 -9.88
C LEU A 77 7.82 7.99 -10.56
N THR A 78 7.32 6.76 -10.69
CA THR A 78 8.01 5.72 -11.44
C THR A 78 8.07 6.02 -12.93
N LYS A 79 6.94 6.42 -13.55
CA LYS A 79 6.91 6.75 -14.99
C LYS A 79 7.81 7.92 -15.35
N VAL A 80 7.89 8.94 -14.49
CA VAL A 80 8.78 10.09 -14.74
C VAL A 80 10.26 9.77 -14.44
N GLY A 81 10.56 8.54 -14.01
CA GLY A 81 11.93 8.06 -13.82
C GLY A 81 12.60 8.56 -12.54
N THR A 82 11.85 9.09 -11.58
CA THR A 82 12.41 9.60 -10.31
C THR A 82 12.47 8.54 -9.22
N MET A 83 11.73 7.43 -9.38
CA MET A 83 11.57 6.38 -8.39
C MET A 83 11.57 4.97 -9.00
N ILE A 84 12.26 4.03 -8.34
CA ILE A 84 12.07 2.59 -8.53
C ILE A 84 10.96 2.13 -7.58
N SER A 85 9.89 1.53 -8.09
CA SER A 85 8.77 1.04 -7.28
C SER A 85 8.63 -0.48 -7.35
N VAL A 86 8.72 -1.11 -6.19
CA VAL A 86 8.52 -2.54 -6.01
C VAL A 86 7.31 -2.75 -5.15
N ALA A 87 6.29 -3.44 -5.66
CA ALA A 87 5.15 -3.86 -4.85
C ALA A 87 5.13 -5.38 -4.69
N GLY A 88 4.53 -5.87 -3.62
CA GLY A 88 4.31 -7.30 -3.43
C GLY A 88 3.20 -7.61 -2.44
N GLY A 89 2.68 -8.83 -2.49
CA GLY A 89 1.51 -9.26 -1.71
C GLY A 89 0.24 -9.22 -2.55
N GLY A 90 -0.63 -10.23 -2.37
CA GLY A 90 -1.87 -10.37 -3.15
C GLY A 90 -2.80 -9.17 -3.01
N ASP A 91 -3.00 -8.70 -1.78
CA ASP A 91 -3.86 -7.54 -1.51
C ASP A 91 -3.29 -6.25 -2.10
N THR A 92 -1.97 -6.05 -2.04
CA THR A 92 -1.31 -4.91 -2.69
C THR A 92 -1.55 -4.94 -4.19
N GLN A 93 -1.39 -6.09 -4.84
CA GLN A 93 -1.63 -6.23 -6.27
C GLN A 93 -3.08 -5.90 -6.63
N ALA A 94 -4.05 -6.46 -5.89
CA ALA A 94 -5.46 -6.20 -6.10
C ALA A 94 -5.79 -4.70 -5.94
N ALA A 95 -5.24 -4.05 -4.91
CA ALA A 95 -5.43 -2.63 -4.67
C ALA A 95 -4.80 -1.76 -5.78
N LEU A 96 -3.61 -2.10 -6.27
CA LEU A 96 -2.97 -1.40 -7.39
C LEU A 96 -3.78 -1.53 -8.70
N ALA A 97 -4.34 -2.71 -8.95
CA ALA A 97 -5.22 -2.95 -10.09
C ALA A 97 -6.50 -2.11 -9.98
N GLN A 98 -7.16 -2.10 -8.80
CA GLN A 98 -8.33 -1.27 -8.54
C GLN A 98 -8.04 0.24 -8.69
N ALA A 99 -6.85 0.67 -8.25
CA ALA A 99 -6.42 2.06 -8.40
C ALA A 99 -6.08 2.44 -9.86
N GLY A 100 -5.88 1.45 -10.75
CA GLY A 100 -5.43 1.65 -12.12
C GLY A 100 -3.95 2.02 -12.24
N ALA A 101 -3.12 1.64 -11.25
CA ALA A 101 -1.71 1.99 -11.18
C ALA A 101 -0.75 0.81 -11.45
N GLU A 102 -1.27 -0.41 -11.61
CA GLU A 102 -0.47 -1.64 -11.73
C GLU A 102 0.62 -1.58 -12.82
N GLN A 103 0.27 -1.04 -14.00
CA GLN A 103 1.17 -0.97 -15.15
C GLN A 103 2.25 0.11 -15.04
N ASP A 104 2.13 0.99 -14.04
CA ASP A 104 3.04 2.13 -13.86
C ASP A 104 4.16 1.82 -12.85
N PHE A 105 4.10 0.67 -12.16
CA PHE A 105 5.12 0.24 -11.21
C PHE A 105 6.32 -0.41 -11.89
N THR A 106 7.51 -0.35 -11.28
CA THR A 106 8.72 -0.98 -11.85
C THR A 106 8.63 -2.49 -11.79
N TYR A 107 8.16 -3.04 -10.66
CA TYR A 107 7.96 -4.47 -10.50
C TYR A 107 6.87 -4.78 -9.48
N ILE A 108 6.02 -5.76 -9.80
CA ILE A 108 4.98 -6.27 -8.89
C ILE A 108 5.24 -7.76 -8.70
N SER A 109 5.55 -8.13 -7.46
CA SER A 109 5.80 -9.52 -7.09
C SER A 109 4.49 -10.28 -6.89
N THR A 110 4.36 -11.40 -7.61
CA THR A 110 3.29 -12.38 -7.41
C THR A 110 3.63 -13.43 -6.36
N ALA A 111 4.83 -13.37 -5.76
CA ALA A 111 5.33 -14.38 -4.84
C ALA A 111 4.70 -14.30 -3.43
N GLY A 112 3.82 -13.31 -3.19
CA GLY A 112 3.07 -13.17 -1.94
C GLY A 112 3.97 -13.15 -0.71
N GLY A 113 3.78 -14.11 0.20
CA GLY A 113 4.57 -14.23 1.43
C GLY A 113 6.06 -14.50 1.20
N ALA A 114 6.43 -15.20 0.12
CA ALA A 114 7.84 -15.48 -0.17
C ALA A 114 8.63 -14.20 -0.51
N PHE A 115 7.98 -13.20 -1.11
CA PHE A 115 8.59 -11.89 -1.34
C PHE A 115 8.90 -11.18 -0.02
N LEU A 116 7.99 -11.23 0.95
CA LEU A 116 8.17 -10.61 2.26
C LEU A 116 9.24 -11.32 3.09
N GLU A 117 9.20 -12.65 3.14
CA GLU A 117 10.23 -13.43 3.84
C GLU A 117 11.63 -13.14 3.30
N TRP A 118 11.75 -12.98 1.97
CA TRP A 118 13.01 -12.60 1.35
C TRP A 118 13.43 -11.17 1.70
N LEU A 119 12.50 -10.20 1.73
CA LEU A 119 12.77 -8.83 2.18
C LEU A 119 13.16 -8.75 3.67
N GLU A 120 12.63 -9.65 4.49
CA GLU A 120 13.04 -9.82 5.90
C GLU A 120 14.46 -10.42 6.04
N GLY A 121 15.10 -10.81 4.92
CA GLY A 121 16.43 -11.39 4.88
C GLY A 121 16.45 -12.89 5.21
N LYS A 122 15.30 -13.56 5.23
CA LYS A 122 15.24 -15.01 5.44
C LYS A 122 15.77 -15.75 4.23
N GLU A 123 16.47 -16.85 4.48
CA GLU A 123 16.84 -17.76 3.40
C GLU A 123 15.60 -18.53 2.94
N LEU A 124 15.21 -18.34 1.68
CA LEU A 124 14.11 -19.10 1.09
C LEU A 124 14.61 -20.51 0.73
N PRO A 125 14.03 -21.59 1.29
CA PRO A 125 14.52 -22.95 1.07
C PRO A 125 14.57 -23.35 -0.41
N GLY A 126 13.57 -22.95 -1.19
CA GLY A 126 13.52 -23.22 -2.63
C GLY A 126 14.61 -22.49 -3.43
N VAL A 127 15.03 -21.30 -3.00
CA VAL A 127 16.15 -20.56 -3.62
C VAL A 127 17.49 -21.14 -3.18
N ALA A 128 17.62 -21.49 -1.89
CA ALA A 128 18.83 -22.10 -1.34
C ALA A 128 19.17 -23.42 -2.04
N ALA A 129 18.16 -24.26 -2.31
CA ALA A 129 18.33 -25.52 -3.03
C ALA A 129 18.91 -25.35 -4.45
N LEU A 130 18.73 -24.18 -5.08
CA LEU A 130 19.24 -23.86 -6.42
C LEU A 130 20.62 -23.21 -6.41
N ARG A 131 21.12 -22.77 -5.25
CA ARG A 131 22.46 -22.20 -5.14
C ARG A 131 23.49 -23.32 -5.34
N ARG A 132 24.06 -23.38 -6.55
CA ARG A 132 25.25 -24.19 -6.81
C ARG A 132 26.39 -23.65 -5.94
N THR A 133 26.95 -24.51 -5.10
CA THR A 133 28.23 -24.24 -4.46
C THR A 133 29.27 -24.16 -5.57
N THR A 134 29.72 -22.95 -5.89
CA THR A 134 30.89 -22.72 -6.74
C THR A 134 32.09 -22.49 -5.86
#